data_AF-A0A5N3VY83-F1
#
_entry.id   AF-A0A5N3VY83-F1
#
_cell.length_a   1.000
_cell.length_b   1.000
_cell.length_c   1.000
_cell.angle_alpha   90.00
_cell.angle_beta   90.00
_cell.angle_gamma   90.00
#
_symmetry.space_group_name_H-M   'P 1'
#
loop_
_entity.id
_entity.type
_entity.pdbx_description
1 polymer ?
#
loop_
_entity_poly.entity_id
_entity_poly.type
_entity_poly.pdbx_seq_one_letter_code
_entity_poly.pdbx_strand_id
1 'polypeptide(L)'
;MTVSLRLKYSQDEKERIVLDNKCKCARITSRIIPSAEDPSQDIVERNVRIIVPLNSRENISDPTSPMRTKFVYHLSDLCKKCDTTEVELEDQVVTASQSNICDRDIETCYTYDRNKCYTNRVKLDYRGQTKIVETALTPDSCYPD
;
A
#
# COMPACT_ATOMS: atom_id res chain seq x y z
N MET A 1 -18.73 -39.73 -36.49
CA MET A 1 -17.74 -38.62 -36.49
C MET A 1 -17.95 -37.84 -35.21
N THR A 2 -17.20 -38.16 -34.16
CA THR A 2 -17.37 -37.54 -32.83
C THR A 2 -16.52 -36.27 -32.79
N VAL A 3 -17.16 -35.11 -32.87
CA VAL A 3 -16.48 -33.82 -32.73
C VAL A 3 -16.20 -33.62 -31.25
N SER A 4 -14.98 -33.97 -30.83
CA SER A 4 -14.47 -33.60 -29.51
C SER A 4 -14.05 -32.14 -29.56
N LEU A 5 -14.96 -31.25 -29.13
CA LEU A 5 -14.65 -29.85 -28.86
C LEU A 5 -13.70 -29.82 -27.65
N ARG A 6 -12.40 -29.83 -27.91
CA ARG A 6 -11.39 -29.44 -26.93
C ARG A 6 -11.51 -27.93 -26.72
N LEU A 7 -12.30 -27.54 -25.72
CA LEU A 7 -12.19 -26.22 -25.11
C LEU A 7 -10.76 -26.11 -24.54
N LYS A 8 -9.88 -25.47 -25.29
CA LYS A 8 -8.62 -24.95 -24.74
C LYS A 8 -9.02 -23.82 -23.78
N TYR A 9 -9.22 -24.14 -22.51
CA TYR A 9 -9.12 -23.14 -21.45
C TYR A 9 -7.71 -22.57 -21.52
N SER A 10 -7.56 -21.39 -22.12
CA SER A 10 -6.30 -20.67 -22.12
C SER A 10 -6.00 -20.24 -20.68
N GLN A 11 -5.04 -20.92 -20.08
CA GLN A 11 -4.09 -20.40 -19.08
C GLN A 11 -4.62 -19.39 -18.04
N ASP A 12 -4.77 -19.87 -16.81
CA ASP A 12 -4.42 -19.13 -15.58
C ASP A 12 -4.96 -17.69 -15.47
N GLU A 13 -6.24 -17.56 -15.14
CA GLU A 13 -6.84 -16.39 -14.46
C GLU A 13 -6.21 -16.23 -13.04
N LYS A 14 -4.91 -15.97 -12.99
CA LYS A 14 -4.17 -15.76 -11.74
C LYS A 14 -4.64 -14.48 -11.08
N GLU A 15 -4.95 -14.59 -9.79
CA GLU A 15 -5.26 -13.47 -8.90
C GLU A 15 -4.23 -12.34 -9.08
N ARG A 16 -4.69 -11.15 -9.46
CA ARG A 16 -3.86 -9.97 -9.70
C ARG A 16 -3.89 -9.07 -8.48
N ILE A 17 -2.73 -8.51 -8.10
CA ILE A 17 -2.66 -7.48 -7.07
C ILE A 17 -3.09 -6.17 -7.70
N VAL A 18 -4.18 -5.61 -7.19
CA VAL A 18 -4.67 -4.27 -7.59
C VAL A 18 -3.99 -3.20 -6.73
N LEU A 19 -3.77 -3.51 -5.45
CA LEU A 19 -3.18 -2.61 -4.48
C LEU A 19 -2.37 -3.36 -3.43
N ASP A 20 -1.23 -2.78 -3.05
CA ASP A 20 -0.44 -3.19 -1.88
C ASP A 20 0.03 -1.94 -1.10
N ASN A 21 -0.82 -1.43 -0.22
CA ASN A 21 -0.53 -0.23 0.57
C ASN A 21 0.17 -0.60 1.89
N LYS A 22 1.44 -0.21 2.02
CA LYS A 22 2.28 -0.48 3.20
C LYS A 22 2.01 0.45 4.39
N CYS A 23 1.51 1.66 4.12
CA CYS A 23 1.23 2.69 5.13
C CYS A 23 0.03 2.31 6.02
N LYS A 24 -1.04 1.77 5.42
CA LYS A 24 -2.25 1.29 6.09
C LYS A 24 -2.36 -0.25 6.13
N CYS A 25 -1.33 -0.97 5.68
CA CYS A 25 -1.28 -2.44 5.63
C CYS A 25 -2.52 -3.09 4.99
N ALA A 26 -2.96 -2.54 3.86
CA ALA A 26 -4.11 -3.00 3.10
C ALA A 26 -3.66 -3.58 1.75
N ARG A 27 -4.15 -4.78 1.41
CA ARG A 27 -3.89 -5.44 0.13
C ARG A 27 -5.20 -5.79 -0.54
N ILE A 28 -5.31 -5.44 -1.82
CA ILE A 28 -6.48 -5.76 -2.63
C ILE A 28 -6.03 -6.57 -3.84
N THR A 29 -6.69 -7.69 -4.04
CA THR A 29 -6.51 -8.54 -5.19
C THR A 29 -7.81 -8.71 -5.96
N SER A 30 -7.72 -9.04 -7.24
CA SER A 30 -8.88 -9.28 -8.08
C SER A 30 -8.61 -10.43 -9.04
N ARG A 31 -9.66 -11.21 -9.33
CA ARG A 31 -9.66 -12.28 -10.33
C ARG A 31 -11.00 -12.29 -11.07
N ILE A 32 -10.98 -12.66 -12.33
CA ILE A 32 -12.21 -12.89 -13.09
C ILE A 32 -12.48 -14.40 -13.05
N ILE A 33 -13.71 -14.77 -12.74
CA ILE A 33 -14.16 -16.15 -12.65
C ILE A 33 -15.22 -16.30 -13.75
N PRO A 34 -14.85 -16.89 -14.90
CA PRO A 34 -15.80 -17.13 -15.97
C PRO A 34 -16.93 -18.05 -15.51
N SER A 35 -18.17 -17.76 -15.92
CA SER A 35 -19.30 -18.64 -15.58
C SER A 35 -19.17 -19.97 -16.32
N ALA A 36 -19.35 -21.07 -15.59
CA ALA A 36 -19.38 -22.39 -16.19
C ALA A 36 -20.69 -22.67 -16.97
N GLU A 37 -21.75 -21.89 -16.69
CA GLU A 37 -23.10 -22.13 -17.19
C GLU A 37 -23.49 -21.17 -18.32
N ASP A 38 -23.06 -19.91 -18.26
CA ASP A 38 -23.40 -18.87 -19.23
C ASP A 38 -22.13 -18.14 -19.71
N PRO A 39 -21.64 -18.40 -20.94
CA PRO A 39 -20.44 -17.78 -21.47
C PRO A 39 -20.56 -16.26 -21.71
N SER A 40 -21.75 -15.67 -21.54
CA SER A 40 -21.93 -14.22 -21.59
C SER A 40 -21.73 -13.53 -20.23
N GLN A 41 -21.51 -14.29 -19.15
CA GLN A 41 -21.39 -13.79 -17.79
C GLN A 41 -20.08 -14.19 -17.13
N ASP A 42 -19.45 -13.22 -16.46
CA ASP A 42 -18.27 -13.42 -15.64
C ASP A 42 -18.49 -12.82 -14.24
N ILE A 43 -17.87 -13.43 -13.22
CA ILE A 43 -17.84 -12.89 -11.87
C ILE A 43 -16.49 -12.21 -11.65
N VAL A 44 -16.50 -10.93 -11.30
CA VAL A 44 -15.27 -10.21 -10.90
C VAL A 44 -15.16 -10.25 -9.38
N GLU A 45 -14.32 -11.13 -8.87
CA GLU A 45 -14.04 -11.21 -7.44
C GLU A 45 -12.99 -10.17 -7.05
N ARG A 46 -13.19 -9.53 -5.89
CA ARG A 46 -12.22 -8.62 -5.25
C ARG A 46 -12.02 -9.03 -3.80
N ASN A 47 -10.80 -9.42 -3.45
CA ASN A 47 -10.45 -9.78 -2.08
C ASN A 47 -9.73 -8.60 -1.43
N VAL A 48 -10.19 -8.19 -0.25
CA VAL A 48 -9.61 -7.09 0.53
C VAL A 48 -9.06 -7.66 1.83
N ARG A 49 -7.75 -7.51 2.04
CA ARG A 49 -7.06 -7.91 3.26
C ARG A 49 -6.55 -6.68 4.00
N ILE A 50 -6.94 -6.52 5.27
CA ILE A 50 -6.49 -5.43 6.14
C ILE A 50 -5.86 -6.05 7.39
N ILE A 51 -4.68 -5.56 7.77
CA ILE A 51 -4.03 -5.93 9.04
C ILE A 51 -4.13 -4.73 9.98
N VAL A 52 -4.82 -4.91 11.11
CA VAL A 52 -5.02 -3.85 12.10
C VAL A 52 -3.95 -3.92 13.19
N PRO A 53 -3.07 -2.91 13.32
CA PRO A 53 -2.02 -2.89 14.33
C PRO A 53 -2.56 -2.40 15.67
N LEU A 54 -2.92 -3.35 16.55
CA LEU A 54 -3.59 -3.08 17.82
C LEU A 54 -2.78 -2.23 18.82
N ASN A 55 -1.45 -2.18 18.67
CA ASN A 55 -0.54 -1.42 19.54
C ASN A 55 0.09 -0.20 18.84
N SER A 56 -0.41 0.19 17.66
CA SER A 56 0.09 1.37 16.95
C SER A 56 -0.33 2.66 17.64
N ARG A 57 0.49 3.70 17.50
CA ARG A 57 0.16 5.05 17.96
C ARG A 57 -0.61 5.82 16.89
N GLU A 58 -1.28 6.89 17.28
CA GLU A 58 -1.96 7.79 16.33
C GLU A 58 -0.95 8.43 15.37
N ASN A 59 0.17 8.94 15.89
CA ASN A 59 1.31 9.34 15.09
C ASN A 59 2.44 8.32 15.30
N ILE A 60 2.65 7.45 14.32
CA ILE A 60 3.66 6.38 14.43
C ILE A 60 5.10 6.92 14.55
N SER A 61 5.36 8.18 14.19
CA SER A 61 6.69 8.80 14.38
C SER A 61 6.86 9.42 15.76
N ASP A 62 5.77 9.61 16.50
CA ASP A 62 5.78 10.16 17.86
C ASP A 62 5.36 9.07 18.87
N PRO A 63 6.31 8.48 19.62
CA PRO A 63 6.02 7.42 20.57
C PRO A 63 5.20 7.90 21.78
N THR A 64 5.04 9.21 21.96
CA THR A 64 4.23 9.81 23.04
C THR A 64 2.77 9.99 22.65
N SER A 65 2.45 9.90 21.35
CA SER A 65 1.07 9.98 20.88
C SER A 65 0.23 8.81 21.41
N PRO A 66 -1.09 8.99 21.63
CA PRO A 66 -1.93 7.96 22.22
C PRO A 66 -2.05 6.73 21.30
N MET A 67 -2.50 5.62 21.87
CA MET A 67 -2.76 4.41 21.09
C MET A 67 -3.94 4.63 20.15
N ARG A 68 -3.79 4.23 18.89
CA ARG A 68 -4.84 4.37 17.88
C ARG A 68 -5.93 3.33 18.11
N THR A 69 -7.17 3.79 18.25
CA THR A 69 -8.35 2.92 18.44
C THR A 69 -9.30 2.93 17.24
N LYS A 70 -9.16 3.91 16.33
CA LYS A 70 -9.99 4.07 15.13
C LYS A 70 -9.14 3.97 13.87
N PHE A 71 -9.56 3.09 12.95
CA PHE A 71 -8.91 2.84 11.67
C PHE A 71 -9.93 3.04 10.55
N VAL A 72 -9.64 3.96 9.62
CA VAL A 72 -10.56 4.33 8.53
C VAL A 72 -9.86 4.11 7.19
N TYR A 73 -10.51 3.32 6.34
CA TYR A 73 -9.99 2.94 5.04
C TYR A 73 -10.95 3.40 3.95
N HIS A 74 -10.61 4.50 3.27
CA HIS A 74 -11.31 4.91 2.07
C HIS A 74 -10.63 4.26 0.86
N LEU A 75 -11.42 3.55 0.05
CA LEU A 75 -10.90 2.84 -1.12
C LEU A 75 -10.28 3.81 -2.15
N SER A 76 -10.83 5.03 -2.27
CA SER A 76 -10.28 6.11 -3.10
C SER A 76 -8.86 6.48 -2.69
N ASP A 77 -8.61 6.63 -1.39
CA ASP A 77 -7.31 7.04 -0.85
C ASP A 77 -6.29 5.91 -0.96
N LEU A 78 -6.76 4.68 -0.79
CA LEU A 78 -5.96 3.48 -0.91
C LEU A 78 -5.50 3.23 -2.35
N CYS A 79 -6.39 3.42 -3.33
CA CYS A 79 -6.13 3.13 -4.74
C CYS A 79 -5.53 4.31 -5.54
N LYS A 80 -5.24 5.44 -4.89
CA LYS A 80 -4.63 6.59 -5.58
C LYS A 80 -3.22 6.23 -6.08
N LYS A 81 -2.89 6.67 -7.30
CA LYS A 81 -1.55 6.53 -7.89
C LYS A 81 -0.96 7.92 -8.07
N CYS A 82 -0.05 8.27 -7.18
CA CYS A 82 0.59 9.58 -7.18
C CYS A 82 1.90 9.63 -7.97
N ASP A 83 2.39 8.48 -8.41
CA ASP A 83 3.56 8.40 -9.27
C ASP A 83 3.18 8.87 -10.69
N THR A 84 4.03 9.70 -11.26
CA THR A 84 3.91 10.09 -12.67
C THR A 84 4.27 8.91 -13.57
N THR A 85 3.66 8.87 -14.75
CA THR A 85 3.99 7.88 -15.78
C THR A 85 4.29 8.58 -17.09
N GLU A 86 5.09 7.94 -17.92
CA GLU A 86 5.31 8.37 -19.29
C GLU A 86 4.21 7.80 -20.20
N VAL A 87 3.72 8.63 -21.11
CA VAL A 87 2.71 8.27 -22.11
C VAL A 87 3.22 8.74 -23.48
N GLU A 88 3.23 7.84 -24.44
CA GLU A 88 3.60 8.13 -25.82
C GLU A 88 2.36 8.63 -26.58
N LEU A 89 2.45 9.84 -27.12
CA LEU A 89 1.45 10.48 -27.96
C LEU A 89 2.06 10.73 -29.33
N GLU A 90 1.70 9.85 -30.28
CA GLU A 90 2.24 9.85 -31.66
C GLU A 90 3.77 9.86 -31.66
N ASP A 91 4.37 11.05 -31.81
CA ASP A 91 5.83 11.23 -31.92
C ASP A 91 6.48 11.81 -30.65
N GLN A 92 5.76 11.92 -29.52
CA GLN A 92 6.25 12.53 -28.28
C GLN A 92 5.96 11.70 -27.04
N VAL A 93 6.94 11.58 -26.15
CA VAL A 93 6.77 11.00 -24.81
C VAL A 93 6.55 12.14 -23.82
N VAL A 94 5.39 12.13 -23.15
CA VAL A 94 5.01 13.13 -22.15
C VAL A 94 4.86 12.50 -20.77
N THR A 95 5.22 13.24 -19.73
CA THR A 95 4.99 12.84 -18.34
C THR A 95 3.58 13.26 -17.90
N ALA A 96 2.76 12.30 -17.49
CA ALA A 96 1.39 12.51 -17.04
C ALA A 96 1.21 12.10 -15.56
N SER A 97 0.35 12.83 -14.85
CA SER A 97 -0.16 12.39 -13.55
C SER A 97 -1.28 11.36 -13.76
N GLN A 98 -1.39 10.41 -12.82
CA GLN A 98 -2.40 9.35 -12.88
C GLN A 98 -3.56 9.56 -11.88
N SER A 99 -3.54 10.65 -11.11
CA SER A 99 -4.52 10.91 -10.08
C SER A 99 -4.68 12.41 -9.83
N ASN A 100 -5.90 12.79 -9.44
CA ASN A 100 -6.29 14.17 -9.13
C ASN A 100 -6.24 14.48 -7.62
N ILE A 101 -5.95 13.49 -6.77
CA ILE A 101 -6.06 13.59 -5.29
C ILE A 101 -4.71 13.40 -4.57
N CYS A 102 -3.63 13.72 -5.27
CA CYS A 102 -2.26 13.56 -4.78
C CYS A 102 -1.68 14.84 -4.18
N ASP A 103 -2.54 15.74 -3.70
CA ASP A 103 -2.08 16.86 -2.88
C ASP A 103 -1.30 16.34 -1.68
N ARG A 104 -0.34 17.15 -1.22
CA ARG A 104 0.64 16.82 -0.16
C ARG A 104 0.00 16.68 1.22
N ASP A 105 -1.23 16.20 1.31
CA ASP A 105 -1.81 15.74 2.55
C ASP A 105 -0.99 14.55 3.01
N ILE A 106 -0.25 14.79 4.10
CA ILE A 106 0.59 13.80 4.77
C ILE A 106 -0.32 12.65 5.16
N GLU A 107 -0.32 11.58 4.35
CA GLU A 107 -1.13 10.40 4.63
C GLU A 107 -0.73 9.84 5.99
N THR A 108 -1.70 9.75 6.90
CA THR A 108 -1.44 9.19 8.22
C THR A 108 -1.30 7.68 8.11
N CYS A 109 -0.09 7.17 8.35
CA CYS A 109 0.17 5.73 8.37
C CYS A 109 -0.25 5.07 9.68
N TYR A 110 -0.70 3.82 9.56
CA TYR A 110 -1.09 2.96 10.68
C TYR A 110 0.03 1.98 11.04
N THR A 111 0.86 1.63 10.05
CA THR A 111 1.98 0.69 10.22
C THR A 111 3.29 1.32 9.76
N TYR A 112 4.39 0.84 10.34
CA TYR A 112 5.72 1.11 9.82
C TYR A 112 5.95 0.32 8.51
N ASP A 113 6.65 0.94 7.57
CA ASP A 113 7.21 0.25 6.40
C ASP A 113 8.53 -0.41 6.80
N ARG A 114 8.63 -1.73 6.61
CA ARG A 114 9.83 -2.51 6.94
C ARG A 114 11.09 -2.01 6.22
N ASN A 115 10.93 -1.38 5.07
CA ASN A 115 12.04 -0.92 4.24
C ASN A 115 12.39 0.56 4.49
N LYS A 116 11.73 1.23 5.43
CA LYS A 116 12.00 2.64 5.77
C LYS A 116 12.51 2.75 7.20
N CYS A 117 13.49 3.61 7.41
CA CYS A 117 13.95 3.97 8.74
C CYS A 117 13.02 5.02 9.36
N TYR A 118 12.55 4.76 10.58
CA TYR A 118 11.80 5.72 11.38
C TYR A 118 12.64 6.07 12.60
N THR A 119 12.85 7.36 12.85
CA THR A 119 13.62 7.86 13.99
C THR A 119 12.84 8.89 14.80
N ASN A 120 13.27 9.10 16.03
CA ASN A 120 12.77 10.15 16.90
C ASN A 120 13.94 10.91 17.54
N ARG A 121 13.70 12.16 17.95
CA ARG A 121 14.67 13.01 18.63
C ARG A 121 14.32 13.12 20.11
N VAL A 122 15.21 12.63 20.96
CA VAL A 122 15.04 12.63 22.41
C VAL A 122 16.05 13.57 23.06
N LYS A 123 15.61 14.32 24.07
CA LYS A 123 16.49 15.15 24.90
C LYS A 123 17.03 14.30 26.04
N LEU A 124 18.36 14.19 26.14
CA LEU A 124 19.04 13.50 27.23
C LEU A 124 19.98 14.47 27.94
N ASP A 125 20.02 14.43 29.26
CA ASP A 125 20.97 15.20 30.05
C ASP A 125 22.25 14.40 30.28
N TYR A 126 23.38 14.96 29.87
CA TYR A 126 24.69 14.36 30.03
C TYR A 126 25.70 15.39 30.52
N ARG A 127 26.28 15.18 31.70
CA ARG A 127 27.26 16.09 32.34
C ARG A 127 26.75 17.54 32.46
N GLY A 128 25.48 17.71 32.79
CA GLY A 128 24.85 19.03 32.95
C GLY A 128 24.51 19.75 31.64
N GLN A 129 24.68 19.10 30.49
CA GLN A 129 24.25 19.61 29.18
C GLN A 129 23.12 18.76 28.62
N THR A 130 22.04 19.40 28.16
CA THR A 130 20.97 18.72 27.42
C THR A 130 21.42 18.50 25.98
N LYS A 131 21.51 17.24 25.55
CA LYS A 131 21.83 16.84 24.19
C LYS A 131 20.58 16.30 23.50
N ILE A 132 20.38 16.69 22.25
CA ILE A 132 19.36 16.08 21.39
C ILE A 132 20.03 14.91 20.68
N VAL A 133 19.55 13.71 20.97
CA VAL A 133 20.02 12.48 20.33
C VAL A 133 18.93 11.90 19.43
N GLU A 134 19.35 11.28 18.35
CA GLU A 134 18.46 10.55 17.46
C GLU A 134 18.38 9.08 17.88
N THR A 135 17.17 8.55 17.96
CA THR A 135 16.88 7.18 18.38
C THR A 135 16.07 6.47 17.30
N ALA A 136 16.48 5.27 16.90
CA ALA A 136 15.74 4.47 15.93
C ALA A 136 14.47 3.87 16.55
N LEU A 137 13.33 4.05 15.89
CA LEU A 137 12.07 3.38 16.20
C LEU A 137 11.99 2.01 15.50
N THR A 138 12.65 1.87 14.34
CA THR A 138 12.73 0.63 13.55
C THR A 138 14.20 0.27 13.29
N PRO A 139 14.91 -0.34 14.27
CA PRO A 139 16.37 -0.49 14.22
C PRO A 139 16.88 -1.28 13.01
N ASP A 140 16.17 -2.34 12.62
CA ASP A 140 16.58 -3.21 11.50
C ASP A 140 16.67 -2.48 10.15
N SER A 141 15.92 -1.39 9.97
CA SER A 141 15.90 -0.60 8.74
C SER A 141 16.73 0.69 8.80
N CYS A 142 17.43 0.93 9.92
CA CYS A 142 18.14 2.19 10.20
C CYS A 142 19.67 2.06 10.23
N TYR A 143 20.22 0.95 9.73
CA TYR A 143 21.67 0.83 9.60
C TYR A 143 22.17 1.73 8.45
N PRO A 144 23.21 2.54 8.67
CA PRO A 144 23.88 3.22 7.58
C PRO A 144 24.61 2.17 6.72
N ASP A 145 24.58 2.37 5.40
CA ASP A 145 25.35 1.57 4.44
C ASP A 145 26.86 1.74 4.61
#